data_AF-A0A388PPW8-F1
#
_entry.id   AF-A0A388PPW8-F1
#
_cell.length_a   1.000
_cell.length_b   1.000
_cell.length_c   1.000
_cell.angle_alpha   90.00
_cell.angle_beta   90.00
_cell.angle_gamma   90.00
#
_symmetry.space_group_name_H-M   'P 1'
#
loop_
_entity.id
_entity.type
_entity.pdbx_description
1 polymer ?
#
loop_
_entity_poly.entity_id
_entity_poly.type
_entity_poly.pdbx_seq_one_letter_code
_entity_poly.pdbx_strand_id
1 'polypeptide(L)'
;MKKEGLRKPSLVAADLRRPAAIDQLETLAKNEGFDFRADRAATDVAGMVGRLVKEAEAAAADLVIVDTAGRLQVDGDLMEEVRRVRDAFQPHEVFLVADAALGQQAVDVATEFHESTPLTGIILTKLDGDARGGAALSMKSVTGVPIRYMGTGEKSGDFDTFHPDRMAQRILGMGDVVSLVEKAQEVVDQKEAERLAEKMRKADFDLEDFLAQMQQMKKMGPLGDIMKMMPGMGNVQVGAKEEKMLGKTEAIVLSMTRKERRNPDILNGSR
;
A
#
# COMPACT_ATOMS: atom_id res chain seq x y z
N MET A 1 -3.71 9.69 8.61
CA MET A 1 -3.63 10.63 9.75
C MET A 1 -4.02 12.06 9.36
N LYS A 2 -3.21 12.81 8.58
CA LYS A 2 -3.62 14.15 8.11
C LYS A 2 -4.89 14.15 7.23
N LYS A 3 -5.05 13.13 6.39
CA LYS A 3 -6.27 12.93 5.58
C LYS A 3 -7.53 12.64 6.43
N GLU A 4 -7.36 12.12 7.65
CA GLU A 4 -8.45 11.75 8.57
C GLU A 4 -8.81 12.90 9.54
N GLY A 5 -8.24 14.10 9.34
CA GLY A 5 -8.55 15.28 10.15
C GLY A 5 -7.80 15.39 11.49
N LEU A 6 -6.85 14.47 11.77
CA LEU A 6 -5.93 14.62 12.90
C LEU A 6 -5.00 15.81 12.67
N ARG A 7 -4.99 16.73 13.63
CA ARG A 7 -4.32 18.03 13.61
C ARG A 7 -2.97 17.99 14.32
N LYS A 8 -2.81 17.18 15.37
CA LYS A 8 -1.58 17.13 16.19
C LYS A 8 -1.14 15.70 16.58
N PRO A 9 -0.77 14.84 15.60
CA PRO A 9 -0.14 13.56 15.92
C PRO A 9 1.22 13.77 16.59
N SER A 10 1.51 12.97 17.62
CA SER A 10 2.79 12.93 18.33
C SER A 10 3.37 11.52 18.31
N LEU A 11 4.65 11.42 17.98
CA LEU A 11 5.41 10.17 17.96
C LEU A 11 6.36 10.13 19.16
N VAL A 12 6.34 9.02 19.89
CA VAL A 12 7.22 8.77 21.04
C VAL A 12 8.14 7.60 20.72
N ALA A 13 9.45 7.82 20.77
CA ALA A 13 10.43 6.76 20.53
C ALA A 13 10.71 5.98 21.83
N ALA A 14 10.41 4.68 21.85
CA ALA A 14 10.69 3.77 22.96
C ALA A 14 11.72 2.67 22.60
N ASP A 15 12.16 2.56 21.34
CA ASP A 15 13.31 1.72 20.96
C ASP A 15 14.64 2.45 21.23
N LEU A 16 15.18 2.24 22.44
CA LEU A 16 16.50 2.77 22.83
C LEU A 16 17.65 1.80 22.51
N ARG A 17 17.34 0.58 22.07
CA ARG A 17 18.34 -0.50 21.93
C ARG A 17 18.88 -0.58 20.51
N ARG A 18 18.04 -0.29 19.52
CA ARG A 18 18.41 -0.36 18.11
C ARG A 18 19.18 0.90 17.68
N PRO A 19 20.38 0.75 17.09
CA PRO A 19 21.13 1.89 16.58
C PRO A 19 20.31 2.71 15.59
N ALA A 20 20.32 4.04 15.77
CA ALA A 20 19.63 5.02 14.94
C ALA A 20 18.09 4.89 14.86
N ALA A 21 17.43 4.05 15.67
CA ALA A 21 15.96 3.94 15.63
C ALA A 21 15.26 5.26 15.98
N ILE A 22 15.73 5.93 17.04
CA ILE A 22 15.24 7.25 17.44
C ILE A 22 15.45 8.27 16.31
N ASP A 23 16.64 8.28 15.68
CA ASP A 23 16.97 9.25 14.63
C ASP A 23 16.17 9.00 13.33
N GLN A 24 15.88 7.73 13.03
CA GLN A 24 15.00 7.33 11.93
C GLN A 24 13.57 7.83 12.15
N LEU A 25 13.03 7.61 13.36
CA LEU A 25 11.69 8.07 13.71
C LEU A 25 11.60 9.61 13.77
N GLU A 26 12.64 10.28 14.28
CA GLU A 26 12.72 11.75 14.27
C GLU A 26 12.70 12.32 12.86
N THR A 27 13.47 11.72 11.95
CA THR A 27 13.52 12.12 10.54
C THR A 27 12.15 11.92 9.87
N LEU A 28 11.49 10.78 10.13
CA LEU A 28 10.14 10.53 9.62
C LEU A 28 9.13 11.55 10.16
N ALA A 29 9.15 11.81 11.48
CA ALA A 29 8.27 12.79 12.11
C ALA A 29 8.45 14.17 11.49
N LYS A 30 9.70 14.60 11.26
CA LYS A 30 10.01 15.88 10.64
C LYS A 30 9.50 15.98 9.21
N ASN A 31 9.70 14.93 8.40
CA ASN A 31 9.25 14.89 7.02
C ASN A 31 7.72 14.94 6.91
N GLU A 32 7.03 14.24 7.81
CA GLU A 32 5.57 14.21 7.86
C GLU A 32 4.97 15.38 8.65
N GLY A 33 5.79 16.20 9.32
CA GLY A 33 5.37 17.33 10.15
C GLY A 33 4.56 16.92 11.37
N PHE A 34 4.98 15.86 12.05
CA PHE A 34 4.43 15.37 13.32
C PHE A 34 5.27 15.87 14.51
N ASP A 35 4.64 15.96 15.69
CA ASP A 35 5.37 16.17 16.94
C ASP A 35 6.20 14.93 17.26
N PHE A 36 7.39 15.10 17.81
CA PHE A 36 8.32 14.02 18.10
C PHE A 36 8.92 14.17 19.48
N ARG A 37 8.93 13.07 20.24
CA ARG A 37 9.40 13.03 21.63
C ARG A 37 10.29 11.82 21.85
N ALA A 38 11.45 12.05 22.45
CA ALA A 38 12.38 10.99 22.82
C ALA A 38 13.27 11.45 23.97
N ASP A 39 13.76 10.49 24.76
CA ASP A 39 14.81 10.70 25.76
C ASP A 39 15.89 9.65 25.55
N ARG A 40 16.95 10.05 24.83
CA ARG A 40 18.06 9.17 24.42
C ARG A 40 18.90 8.67 25.60
N ALA A 41 18.80 9.31 26.76
CA ALA A 41 19.59 8.99 27.95
C ALA A 41 18.80 8.13 28.96
N ALA A 42 17.52 7.86 28.69
CA ALA A 42 16.67 7.10 29.59
C ALA A 42 17.16 5.64 29.73
N THR A 43 17.21 5.16 30.97
CA THR A 43 17.45 3.75 31.29
C THR A 43 16.16 3.03 31.68
N ASP A 44 15.17 3.77 32.19
CA ASP A 44 13.80 3.29 32.44
C ASP A 44 12.90 3.69 31.27
N VAL A 45 12.70 2.76 30.33
CA VAL A 45 11.87 2.96 29.13
C VAL A 45 10.40 3.21 29.51
N ALA A 46 9.85 2.48 30.48
CA ALA A 46 8.45 2.59 30.86
C ALA A 46 8.14 3.94 31.53
N GLY A 47 8.97 4.35 32.49
CA GLY A 47 8.83 5.66 33.13
C GLY A 47 9.03 6.82 32.15
N MET A 48 9.95 6.67 31.20
CA MET A 48 10.17 7.63 30.12
C MET A 48 8.93 7.77 29.23
N VAL A 49 8.37 6.66 28.73
CA VAL A 49 7.17 6.69 27.90
C VAL A 49 6.00 7.33 28.65
N GLY A 50 5.74 6.93 29.89
CA GLY A 50 4.64 7.49 30.69
C GLY A 50 4.76 9.01 30.89
N ARG A 51 5.99 9.53 31.02
CA ARG A 51 6.25 10.98 31.09
C ARG A 51 6.01 11.66 29.73
N LEU A 52 6.62 11.15 28.65
CA LEU A 52 6.52 11.76 27.31
C LEU A 52 5.09 11.77 26.76
N VAL A 53 4.30 10.73 27.06
CA VAL A 53 2.87 10.69 26.72
C VAL A 53 2.12 11.81 27.42
N LYS A 54 2.30 11.99 28.74
CA LYS A 54 1.66 13.08 29.49
C LYS A 54 2.04 14.46 28.96
N GLU A 55 3.28 14.63 28.53
CA GLU A 55 3.71 15.87 27.88
C GLU A 55 3.04 16.08 26.51
N ALA A 56 2.85 15.02 25.72
CA ALA A 56 2.11 15.07 24.46
C ALA A 56 0.64 15.43 24.67
N GLU A 57 -0.01 14.80 25.67
CA GLU A 57 -1.39 15.11 26.08
C GLU A 57 -1.51 16.57 26.54
N ALA A 58 -0.58 17.06 27.36
CA ALA A 58 -0.54 18.45 27.80
C ALA A 58 -0.33 19.44 26.62
N ALA A 59 0.35 19.01 25.56
CA ALA A 59 0.49 19.76 24.31
C ALA A 59 -0.75 19.67 23.38
N ALA A 60 -1.82 19.03 23.86
CA ALA A 60 -3.07 18.77 23.14
C ALA A 60 -2.85 17.94 21.86
N ALA A 61 -2.00 16.91 21.94
CA ALA A 61 -1.92 15.89 20.89
C ALA A 61 -3.27 15.16 20.78
N ASP A 62 -3.74 14.92 19.56
CA ASP A 62 -4.98 14.17 19.29
C ASP A 62 -4.74 12.69 18.98
N LEU A 63 -3.48 12.32 18.73
CA LEU A 63 -3.01 10.96 18.62
C LEU A 63 -1.59 10.87 19.15
N VAL A 64 -1.32 9.90 20.02
CA VAL A 64 0.03 9.57 20.48
C VAL A 64 0.35 8.15 20.03
N ILE A 65 1.47 7.99 19.33
CA ILE A 65 1.97 6.69 18.88
C ILE A 65 3.30 6.43 19.56
N VAL A 66 3.40 5.32 20.27
CA VAL A 66 4.64 4.87 20.92
C VAL A 66 5.25 3.76 20.07
N ASP A 67 6.45 3.99 19.55
CA ASP A 67 7.21 3.01 18.78
C ASP A 67 8.17 2.24 19.70
N THR A 68 7.86 0.98 19.96
CA THR A 68 8.65 0.10 20.85
C THR A 68 9.64 -0.74 20.07
N ALA A 69 10.70 -1.22 20.73
CA ALA A 69 11.64 -2.15 20.12
C ALA A 69 10.95 -3.43 19.61
N GLY A 70 11.29 -3.86 18.40
CA GLY A 70 10.85 -5.12 17.81
C GLY A 70 11.85 -6.26 18.02
N ARG A 71 11.39 -7.51 17.92
CA ARG A 71 12.25 -8.72 17.81
C ARG A 71 11.61 -9.81 16.95
N LEU A 72 12.47 -10.62 16.31
CA LEU A 72 12.08 -11.79 15.51
C LEU A 72 11.71 -13.00 16.37
N GLN A 73 12.23 -13.06 17.59
CA GLN A 73 11.93 -14.10 18.57
C GLN A 73 11.43 -13.42 19.83
N VAL A 74 10.34 -13.95 20.38
CA VAL A 74 9.81 -13.49 21.65
C VAL A 74 10.77 -13.95 22.73
N ASP A 75 11.17 -13.00 23.58
CA ASP A 75 12.05 -13.23 24.73
C ASP A 75 11.35 -12.65 25.96
N GLY A 76 11.43 -13.33 27.09
CA GLY A 76 10.72 -12.98 28.32
C GLY A 76 11.06 -11.57 28.80
N ASP A 77 12.33 -11.17 28.70
CA ASP A 77 12.77 -9.82 29.10
C ASP A 77 12.16 -8.72 28.24
N LEU A 78 11.94 -8.97 26.94
CA LEU A 78 11.26 -8.04 26.05
C LEU A 78 9.78 -7.94 26.41
N MET A 79 9.11 -9.07 26.62
CA MET A 79 7.68 -9.08 26.93
C MET A 79 7.39 -8.36 28.25
N GLU A 80 8.25 -8.50 29.24
CA GLU A 80 8.16 -7.73 30.49
C GLU A 80 8.44 -6.24 30.31
N GLU A 81 9.34 -5.84 29.40
CA GLU A 81 9.52 -4.43 29.04
C GLU A 81 8.29 -3.85 28.33
N VAL A 82 7.75 -4.57 27.34
CA VAL A 82 6.52 -4.17 26.61
C VAL A 82 5.33 -4.06 27.55
N ARG A 83 5.15 -5.02 28.48
CA ARG A 83 4.09 -4.96 29.50
C ARG A 83 4.22 -3.72 30.37
N ARG A 84 5.43 -3.42 30.87
CA ARG A 84 5.67 -2.21 31.67
C ARG A 84 5.41 -0.92 30.89
N VAL A 85 5.80 -0.87 29.62
CA VAL A 85 5.50 0.28 28.73
C VAL A 85 4.01 0.41 28.51
N ARG A 86 3.28 -0.68 28.23
CA ARG A 86 1.81 -0.68 28.11
C ARG A 86 1.18 -0.16 29.38
N ASP A 87 1.58 -0.65 30.55
CA ASP A 87 0.96 -0.26 31.82
C ASP A 87 1.23 1.20 32.18
N ALA A 88 2.41 1.73 31.81
CA ALA A 88 2.74 3.15 31.98
C ALA A 88 1.99 4.06 30.99
N PHE A 89 1.74 3.58 29.77
CA PHE A 89 1.05 4.34 28.72
C PHE A 89 -0.48 4.24 28.81
N GLN A 90 -1.01 3.09 29.21
CA GLN A 90 -2.44 2.73 29.14
C GLN A 90 -3.04 2.98 27.73
N PRO A 91 -2.50 2.33 26.68
CA PRO A 91 -2.95 2.54 25.30
C PRO A 91 -4.42 2.16 25.09
N HIS A 92 -5.11 2.94 24.26
CA HIS A 92 -6.44 2.58 23.75
C HIS A 92 -6.38 1.41 22.75
N GLU A 93 -5.30 1.34 21.98
CA GLU A 93 -5.09 0.36 20.92
C GLU A 93 -3.65 -0.15 20.99
N VAL A 94 -3.47 -1.47 20.84
CA VAL A 94 -2.17 -2.14 20.82
C VAL A 94 -2.06 -2.92 19.51
N PHE A 95 -1.12 -2.51 18.66
CA PHE A 95 -0.91 -3.13 17.36
C PHE A 95 0.35 -3.99 17.35
N LEU A 96 0.21 -5.21 16.80
CA LEU A 96 1.37 -5.98 16.36
C LEU A 96 1.68 -5.66 14.89
N VAL A 97 2.90 -5.23 14.62
CA VAL A 97 3.40 -5.06 13.26
C VAL A 97 4.10 -6.34 12.83
N ALA A 98 3.50 -7.08 11.89
CA ALA A 98 4.01 -8.35 11.42
C ALA A 98 4.43 -8.27 9.93
N ASP A 99 5.51 -8.94 9.60
CA ASP A 99 5.97 -9.09 8.21
C ASP A 99 5.22 -10.25 7.55
N ALA A 100 4.53 -9.97 6.45
CA ALA A 100 3.75 -10.97 5.73
C ALA A 100 4.60 -12.10 5.12
N ALA A 101 5.90 -11.87 4.91
CA ALA A 101 6.83 -12.87 4.38
C ALA A 101 7.22 -13.95 5.41
N LEU A 102 7.06 -13.69 6.71
CA LEU A 102 7.48 -14.61 7.79
C LEU A 102 6.59 -15.86 7.92
N GLY A 103 5.47 -15.92 7.18
CA GLY A 103 4.67 -17.14 7.08
C GLY A 103 4.16 -17.63 8.43
N GLN A 104 4.44 -18.89 8.75
CA GLN A 104 4.00 -19.53 9.98
C GLN A 104 4.67 -18.96 11.23
N GLN A 105 5.91 -18.46 11.15
CA GLN A 105 6.62 -17.89 12.30
C GLN A 105 5.93 -16.63 12.85
N ALA A 106 5.29 -15.86 11.97
CA ALA A 106 4.50 -14.70 12.39
C ALA A 106 3.29 -15.10 13.27
N VAL A 107 2.75 -16.30 13.07
CA VAL A 107 1.61 -16.82 13.83
C VAL A 107 2.01 -17.11 15.27
N ASP A 108 3.17 -17.74 15.47
CA ASP A 108 3.68 -18.08 16.80
C ASP A 108 3.98 -16.80 17.59
N VAL A 109 4.68 -15.84 16.96
CA VAL A 109 4.97 -14.52 17.55
C VAL A 109 3.67 -13.80 17.92
N ALA A 110 2.68 -13.79 17.03
CA ALA A 110 1.42 -13.10 17.30
C ALA A 110 0.64 -13.72 18.47
N THR A 111 0.70 -15.05 18.61
CA THR A 111 0.05 -15.79 19.70
C THR A 111 0.67 -15.44 21.05
N GLU A 112 1.99 -15.57 21.15
CA GLU A 112 2.71 -15.31 22.40
C GLU A 112 2.64 -13.84 22.82
N PHE A 113 2.67 -12.93 21.82
CA PHE A 113 2.50 -11.51 22.09
C PHE A 113 1.09 -11.20 22.60
N HIS A 114 0.05 -11.78 22.00
CA HIS A 114 -1.34 -11.57 22.40
C HIS A 114 -1.63 -12.11 23.81
N GLU A 115 -1.08 -13.27 24.16
CA GLU A 115 -1.21 -13.85 25.51
C GLU A 115 -0.60 -12.93 26.58
N SER A 116 0.50 -12.28 26.25
CA SER A 116 1.22 -11.42 27.19
C SER A 116 0.72 -9.98 27.25
N THR A 117 0.33 -9.46 26.09
CA THR A 117 -0.08 -8.08 25.86
C THR A 117 -1.24 -8.11 24.89
N PRO A 118 -2.50 -8.09 25.40
CA PRO A 118 -3.68 -8.22 24.56
C PRO A 118 -3.68 -7.20 23.41
N LEU A 119 -3.51 -7.74 22.20
CA LEU A 119 -3.52 -6.97 20.96
C LEU A 119 -4.95 -6.60 20.57
N THR A 120 -5.14 -5.38 20.09
CA THR A 120 -6.43 -4.90 19.55
C THR A 120 -6.45 -4.95 18.02
N GLY A 121 -5.28 -4.97 17.39
CA GLY A 121 -5.16 -5.07 15.94
C GLY A 121 -3.81 -5.62 15.49
N ILE A 122 -3.78 -6.08 14.25
CA ILE A 122 -2.55 -6.47 13.54
C ILE A 122 -2.35 -5.55 12.32
N ILE A 123 -1.11 -5.17 12.07
CA ILE A 123 -0.66 -4.45 10.88
C ILE A 123 0.23 -5.40 10.10
N LEU A 124 -0.11 -5.65 8.84
CA LEU A 124 0.71 -6.48 7.95
C LEU A 124 1.57 -5.62 7.05
N THR A 125 2.87 -5.87 7.01
CA THR A 125 3.82 -5.15 6.16
C THR A 125 4.35 -6.04 5.05
N LYS A 126 4.94 -5.41 4.02
CA LYS A 126 5.58 -6.07 2.86
C LYS A 126 4.64 -6.96 2.03
N LEU A 127 3.39 -6.54 1.86
CA LEU A 127 2.42 -7.25 1.01
C LEU A 127 2.64 -7.07 -0.50
N ASP A 128 3.58 -6.21 -0.90
CA ASP A 128 4.05 -6.03 -2.26
C ASP A 128 4.96 -7.16 -2.75
N GLY A 129 5.54 -7.94 -1.84
CA GLY A 129 6.36 -9.10 -2.16
C GLY A 129 5.57 -10.36 -2.55
N ASP A 130 6.29 -11.48 -2.66
CA ASP A 130 5.77 -12.82 -3.00
C ASP A 130 4.90 -13.47 -1.90
N ALA A 131 4.54 -12.69 -0.87
CA ALA A 131 3.75 -13.15 0.26
C ALA A 131 2.33 -13.51 -0.20
N ARG A 132 2.05 -14.81 -0.31
CA ARG A 132 0.74 -15.36 -0.71
C ARG A 132 -0.36 -15.22 0.36
N GLY A 133 -0.30 -14.22 1.24
CA GLY A 133 -1.34 -13.87 2.21
C GLY A 133 -1.71 -14.93 3.27
N GLY A 134 -1.19 -16.17 3.21
CA GLY A 134 -1.55 -17.26 4.11
C GLY A 134 -1.21 -16.99 5.59
N ALA A 135 -0.16 -16.22 5.85
CA ALA A 135 0.19 -15.77 7.20
C ALA A 135 -0.90 -14.90 7.82
N ALA A 136 -1.54 -14.03 7.02
CA ALA A 136 -2.63 -13.15 7.45
C ALA A 136 -3.84 -13.95 7.96
N LEU A 137 -4.25 -14.96 7.20
CA LEU A 137 -5.38 -15.82 7.56
C LEU A 137 -5.07 -16.61 8.84
N SER A 138 -3.86 -17.14 8.95
CA SER A 138 -3.42 -17.94 10.08
C SER A 138 -3.33 -17.12 11.37
N MET A 139 -2.76 -15.91 11.31
CA MET A 139 -2.70 -14.99 12.45
C MET A 139 -4.10 -14.63 12.97
N LYS A 140 -5.03 -14.24 12.08
CA LYS A 140 -6.41 -13.93 12.48
C LYS A 140 -7.11 -15.14 13.10
N SER A 141 -6.93 -16.33 12.50
CA SER A 141 -7.58 -17.56 12.98
C SER A 141 -7.09 -17.98 14.37
N VAL A 142 -5.80 -17.77 14.68
CA VAL A 142 -5.19 -18.23 15.92
C VAL A 142 -5.35 -17.20 17.04
N THR A 143 -5.08 -15.93 16.75
CA THR A 143 -5.14 -14.86 17.77
C THR A 143 -6.56 -14.33 17.97
N GLY A 144 -7.46 -14.49 16.99
CA GLY A 144 -8.77 -13.84 16.98
C GLY A 144 -8.72 -12.32 16.76
N VAL A 145 -7.53 -11.73 16.64
CA VAL A 145 -7.31 -10.29 16.52
C VAL A 145 -7.54 -9.84 15.08
N PRO A 146 -8.28 -8.74 14.84
CA PRO A 146 -8.51 -8.24 13.48
C PRO A 146 -7.22 -7.64 12.89
N ILE A 147 -6.96 -7.93 11.61
CA ILE A 147 -5.98 -7.19 10.83
C ILE A 147 -6.62 -5.87 10.40
N ARG A 148 -6.04 -4.74 10.81
CA ARG A 148 -6.63 -3.40 10.64
C ARG A 148 -6.01 -2.62 9.48
N TYR A 149 -4.70 -2.78 9.29
CA TYR A 149 -3.94 -2.04 8.28
C TYR A 149 -2.97 -2.93 7.52
N MET A 150 -2.56 -2.46 6.35
CA MET A 150 -1.53 -3.07 5.53
C MET A 150 -0.52 -2.06 4.98
N GLY A 151 0.73 -2.48 4.88
CA GLY A 151 1.80 -1.81 4.14
C GLY A 151 2.13 -2.56 2.86
N THR A 152 2.07 -1.86 1.73
CA THR A 152 2.36 -2.38 0.38
C THR A 152 3.63 -1.76 -0.21
N GLY A 153 4.53 -1.25 0.62
CA GLY A 153 5.77 -0.62 0.19
C GLY A 153 6.51 0.05 1.35
N GLU A 154 7.54 0.80 1.01
CA GLU A 154 8.44 1.44 1.99
C GLU A 154 8.11 2.92 2.24
N LYS A 155 7.31 3.58 1.38
CA LYS A 155 7.02 5.00 1.52
C LYS A 155 5.85 5.20 2.49
N SER A 156 5.78 6.38 3.14
CA SER A 156 4.67 6.74 4.03
C SER A 156 3.29 6.65 3.37
N GLY A 157 3.23 6.79 2.04
CA GLY A 157 2.00 6.67 1.25
C GLY A 157 1.56 5.23 0.95
N ASP A 158 2.43 4.24 1.19
CA ASP A 158 2.18 2.83 0.87
C ASP A 158 1.53 2.09 2.07
N PHE A 159 0.78 2.81 2.90
CA PHE A 159 0.07 2.31 4.08
C PHE A 159 -1.43 2.57 3.94
N ASP A 160 -2.25 1.52 4.06
CA ASP A 160 -3.69 1.56 3.83
C ASP A 160 -4.46 0.67 4.82
N THR A 161 -5.78 0.81 4.85
CA THR A 161 -6.68 -0.09 5.57
C THR A 161 -6.62 -1.51 5.01
N PHE A 162 -6.75 -2.50 5.88
CA PHE A 162 -6.75 -3.89 5.45
C PHE A 162 -8.12 -4.26 4.83
N HIS A 163 -8.10 -4.78 3.61
CA HIS A 163 -9.30 -5.22 2.89
C HIS A 163 -9.30 -6.76 2.74
N PRO A 164 -10.08 -7.49 3.56
CA PRO A 164 -10.10 -8.95 3.55
C PRO A 164 -10.47 -9.55 2.19
N ASP A 165 -11.43 -8.94 1.48
CA ASP A 165 -11.91 -9.44 0.19
C ASP A 165 -10.81 -9.39 -0.88
N ARG A 166 -10.06 -8.29 -0.93
CA ARG A 166 -8.91 -8.14 -1.85
C ARG A 166 -7.80 -9.14 -1.50
N MET A 167 -7.54 -9.37 -0.22
CA MET A 167 -6.57 -10.35 0.23
C MET A 167 -6.99 -11.78 -0.16
N ALA A 168 -8.27 -12.14 0.06
CA ALA A 168 -8.81 -13.44 -0.33
C ALA A 168 -8.70 -13.67 -1.84
N GLN A 169 -9.03 -12.67 -2.65
CA GLN A 169 -8.86 -12.73 -4.11
C GLN A 169 -7.40 -12.93 -4.51
N ARG A 170 -6.47 -12.21 -3.87
CA ARG A 170 -5.02 -12.36 -4.13
C ARG A 170 -4.51 -13.75 -3.77
N ILE A 171 -4.97 -14.33 -2.65
CA ILE A 171 -4.65 -15.70 -2.24
C ILE A 171 -5.19 -16.72 -3.25
N LEU A 172 -6.43 -16.52 -3.71
CA LEU A 172 -7.10 -17.40 -4.69
C LEU A 172 -6.60 -17.19 -6.13
N GLY A 173 -5.63 -16.30 -6.36
CA GLY A 173 -5.14 -15.98 -7.71
C GLY A 173 -6.13 -15.23 -8.58
N MET A 174 -7.21 -14.70 -8.00
CA MET A 174 -8.24 -13.89 -8.66
C MET A 174 -8.01 -12.37 -8.52
N GLY A 175 -6.98 -11.96 -7.76
CA GLY A 175 -6.69 -10.56 -7.40
C GLY A 175 -6.36 -9.64 -8.59
N ASP A 176 -5.95 -10.21 -9.73
CA ASP A 176 -5.70 -9.42 -10.94
C ASP A 176 -7.00 -8.97 -11.61
N VAL A 177 -8.10 -9.72 -11.53
CA VAL A 177 -9.32 -9.38 -12.29
C VAL A 177 -10.09 -8.23 -11.66
N VAL A 178 -10.19 -8.19 -10.33
CA VAL A 178 -10.96 -7.14 -9.63
C VAL A 178 -10.18 -5.83 -9.55
N SER A 179 -8.87 -5.88 -9.32
CA SER A 179 -8.03 -4.68 -9.35
C SER A 179 -7.92 -4.06 -10.75
N LEU A 180 -7.94 -4.88 -11.80
CA LEU A 180 -8.11 -4.42 -13.19
C LEU A 180 -9.48 -3.81 -13.42
N VAL A 181 -10.55 -4.38 -12.87
CA VAL A 181 -11.91 -3.84 -12.98
C VAL A 181 -12.03 -2.52 -12.21
N GLU A 182 -11.43 -2.37 -11.03
CA GLU A 182 -11.40 -1.12 -10.27
C GLU A 182 -10.56 -0.03 -10.97
N LYS A 183 -9.35 -0.35 -11.46
CA LYS A 183 -8.55 0.58 -12.29
C LYS A 183 -9.21 0.89 -13.62
N ALA A 184 -9.89 -0.06 -14.24
CA ALA A 184 -10.67 0.17 -15.44
C ALA A 184 -11.89 1.06 -15.14
N GLN A 185 -12.56 0.90 -13.99
CA GLN A 185 -13.66 1.76 -13.59
C GLN A 185 -13.21 3.20 -13.26
N GLU A 186 -11.99 3.40 -12.74
CA GLU A 186 -11.43 4.76 -12.55
C GLU A 186 -11.01 5.43 -13.87
N VAL A 187 -10.70 4.66 -14.90
CA VAL A 187 -10.15 5.15 -16.19
C VAL A 187 -11.17 5.13 -17.33
N VAL A 188 -12.29 4.41 -17.18
CA VAL A 188 -13.34 4.27 -18.18
C VAL A 188 -14.58 5.04 -17.70
N ASP A 189 -14.76 6.24 -18.23
CA ASP A 189 -16.03 6.95 -18.12
C ASP A 189 -17.12 6.10 -18.80
N GLN A 190 -18.19 5.79 -18.07
CA GLN A 190 -19.27 4.89 -18.48
C GLN A 190 -19.89 5.34 -19.82
N LYS A 191 -19.90 6.65 -20.09
CA LYS A 191 -20.35 7.24 -21.36
C LYS A 191 -19.40 6.98 -22.53
N GLU A 192 -18.10 6.91 -22.29
CA GLU A 192 -17.09 6.68 -23.31
C GLU A 192 -17.16 5.24 -23.82
N ALA A 193 -17.42 4.28 -22.91
CA ALA A 193 -17.62 2.87 -23.23
C ALA A 193 -18.87 2.63 -24.09
N GLU A 194 -19.99 3.29 -23.77
CA GLU A 194 -21.23 3.21 -24.56
C GLU A 194 -21.05 3.78 -25.97
N ARG A 195 -20.41 4.96 -26.09
CA ARG A 195 -20.08 5.58 -27.40
C ARG A 195 -19.23 4.66 -28.26
N LEU A 196 -18.22 4.02 -27.65
CA LEU A 196 -17.32 3.11 -28.34
C LEU A 196 -18.02 1.83 -28.81
N ALA A 197 -18.85 1.23 -27.95
CA ALA A 197 -19.63 0.04 -28.30
C ALA A 197 -20.59 0.31 -29.47
N GLU A 198 -21.21 1.50 -29.51
CA GLU A 198 -22.08 1.90 -30.60
C GLU A 198 -21.32 2.11 -31.92
N LYS A 199 -20.13 2.72 -31.88
CA LYS A 199 -19.28 2.92 -33.07
C LYS A 199 -18.73 1.60 -33.62
N MET A 200 -18.30 0.68 -32.76
CA MET A 200 -17.87 -0.66 -33.19
C MET A 200 -19.02 -1.43 -33.84
N ARG A 201 -20.24 -1.32 -33.30
CA ARG A 201 -21.45 -1.92 -33.90
C ARG A 201 -21.78 -1.31 -35.27
N LYS A 202 -21.44 -0.04 -35.50
CA LYS A 202 -21.63 0.69 -36.76
C LYS A 202 -20.45 0.58 -37.74
N ALA A 203 -19.37 -0.13 -37.37
CA ALA A 203 -18.12 -0.21 -38.13
C ALA A 203 -17.50 1.15 -38.50
N ASP A 204 -17.77 2.18 -37.69
CA ASP A 204 -17.36 3.58 -37.93
C ASP A 204 -16.17 3.94 -37.02
N PHE A 205 -15.11 3.12 -37.10
CA PHE A 205 -13.92 3.25 -36.26
C PHE A 205 -12.82 4.02 -37.00
N ASP A 206 -12.47 5.20 -36.50
CA ASP A 206 -11.51 6.10 -37.14
C ASP A 206 -10.17 6.20 -36.38
N LEU A 207 -9.20 6.93 -36.94
CA LEU A 207 -7.87 7.08 -36.32
C LEU A 207 -7.89 8.03 -35.10
N GLU A 208 -8.95 8.82 -34.91
CA GLU A 208 -9.14 9.63 -33.70
C GLU A 208 -9.54 8.73 -32.52
N ASP A 209 -10.43 7.76 -32.76
CA ASP A 209 -10.80 6.74 -31.78
C ASP A 209 -9.61 5.81 -31.47
N PHE A 210 -8.82 5.42 -32.49
CA PHE A 210 -7.59 4.65 -32.28
C PHE A 210 -6.57 5.38 -31.40
N LEU A 211 -6.36 6.68 -31.62
CA LEU A 211 -5.46 7.50 -30.80
C LEU A 211 -5.94 7.57 -29.33
N ALA A 212 -7.25 7.74 -29.13
CA ALA A 212 -7.83 7.77 -27.78
C ALA A 212 -7.58 6.46 -27.02
N GLN A 213 -7.76 5.31 -27.67
CA GLN A 213 -7.46 4.00 -27.08
C GLN A 213 -5.98 3.85 -26.71
N MET A 214 -5.07 4.29 -27.58
CA MET A 214 -3.64 4.25 -27.29
C MET A 214 -3.26 5.09 -26.07
N GLN A 215 -3.85 6.27 -25.93
CA GLN A 215 -3.62 7.13 -24.77
C GLN A 215 -4.21 6.54 -23.49
N GLN A 216 -5.35 5.87 -23.57
CA GLN A 216 -5.96 5.18 -22.43
C GLN A 216 -5.11 3.99 -21.97
N MET A 217 -4.57 3.19 -22.90
CA MET A 217 -3.64 2.10 -22.56
C MET A 217 -2.38 2.62 -21.88
N LYS A 218 -1.80 3.74 -22.35
CA LYS A 218 -0.66 4.39 -21.68
C LYS A 218 -0.97 4.83 -20.24
N LYS A 219 -2.21 5.26 -19.95
CA LYS A 219 -2.62 5.64 -18.59
C LYS A 219 -2.72 4.43 -17.65
N MET A 220 -3.00 3.24 -18.19
CA MET A 220 -3.13 2.01 -17.40
C MET A 220 -1.78 1.40 -17.01
N GLY A 221 -0.69 1.75 -17.71
CA GLY A 221 0.69 1.36 -17.36
C GLY A 221 1.48 0.79 -18.55
N PRO A 222 2.68 0.23 -18.31
CA PRO A 222 3.49 -0.43 -19.34
C PRO A 222 2.75 -1.63 -19.97
N LEU A 223 2.88 -1.82 -21.28
CA LEU A 223 2.17 -2.90 -21.99
C LEU A 223 2.60 -4.29 -21.54
N GLY A 224 3.87 -4.43 -21.14
CA GLY A 224 4.40 -5.68 -20.60
C GLY A 224 3.68 -6.10 -19.32
N ASP A 225 3.23 -5.15 -18.50
CA ASP A 225 2.52 -5.45 -17.26
C ASP A 225 1.06 -5.78 -17.54
N ILE A 226 0.42 -5.08 -18.49
CA ILE A 226 -0.97 -5.37 -18.92
C ILE A 226 -1.07 -6.78 -19.54
N MET A 227 -0.09 -7.20 -20.36
CA MET A 227 -0.12 -8.53 -20.98
C MET A 227 0.09 -9.68 -19.99
N LYS A 228 0.91 -9.48 -18.96
CA LYS A 228 1.09 -10.47 -17.88
C LYS A 228 -0.20 -10.70 -17.10
N MET A 229 -1.10 -9.72 -17.09
CA MET A 229 -2.39 -9.78 -16.42
C MET A 229 -3.49 -10.45 -17.25
N MET A 230 -3.26 -10.77 -18.54
CA MET A 230 -4.26 -11.47 -19.38
C MET A 230 -4.12 -13.01 -19.28
N PRO A 231 -5.20 -13.73 -18.90
CA PRO A 231 -5.16 -15.18 -18.77
C PRO A 231 -4.89 -15.84 -20.14
N GLY A 232 -3.91 -16.75 -20.18
CA GLY A 232 -3.51 -17.46 -21.41
C GLY A 232 -2.46 -16.76 -22.27
N MET A 233 -2.03 -15.53 -21.93
CA MET A 233 -1.02 -14.76 -22.68
C MET A 233 0.30 -14.52 -21.93
N GLY A 234 0.50 -15.13 -20.76
CA GLY A 234 1.69 -14.91 -19.91
C GLY A 234 3.05 -15.24 -20.56
N ASN A 235 3.07 -15.99 -21.67
CA ASN A 235 4.30 -16.31 -22.42
C ASN A 235 4.60 -15.31 -23.56
N VAL A 236 3.74 -14.33 -23.82
CA VAL A 236 3.99 -13.30 -24.84
C VAL A 236 4.87 -12.22 -24.23
N GLN A 237 6.17 -12.25 -24.56
CA GLN A 237 7.09 -11.20 -24.16
C GLN A 237 6.86 -9.96 -25.02
N VAL A 238 6.15 -8.98 -24.46
CA VAL A 238 6.12 -7.61 -24.98
C VAL A 238 7.23 -6.84 -24.28
N GLY A 239 8.25 -6.46 -25.04
CA GLY A 239 9.40 -5.73 -24.54
C GLY A 239 9.35 -4.24 -24.90
N ALA A 240 10.43 -3.54 -24.58
CA ALA A 240 10.61 -2.13 -24.90
C ALA A 240 10.56 -1.84 -26.42
N LYS A 241 10.74 -2.85 -27.28
CA LYS A 241 10.70 -2.71 -28.73
C LYS A 241 9.26 -2.47 -29.22
N GLU A 242 8.31 -3.21 -28.70
CA GLU A 242 6.89 -3.11 -29.02
C GLU A 242 6.30 -1.80 -28.49
N GLU A 243 6.69 -1.38 -27.28
CA GLU A 243 6.34 -0.06 -26.74
C GLU A 243 6.90 1.08 -27.59
N LYS A 244 8.14 0.95 -28.08
CA LYS A 244 8.74 1.94 -28.98
C LYS A 244 8.04 1.98 -30.33
N MET A 245 7.54 0.85 -30.83
CA MET A 245 6.73 0.79 -32.06
C MET A 245 5.37 1.46 -31.84
N LEU A 246 4.71 1.22 -30.71
CA LEU A 246 3.47 1.93 -30.35
C LEU A 246 3.70 3.43 -30.23
N GLY A 247 4.78 3.87 -29.58
CA GLY A 247 5.13 5.29 -29.52
C GLY A 247 5.35 5.92 -30.91
N LYS A 248 5.92 5.18 -31.86
CA LYS A 248 6.05 5.64 -33.26
C LYS A 248 4.70 5.74 -33.97
N THR A 249 3.84 4.74 -33.83
CA THR A 249 2.50 4.75 -34.42
C THR A 249 1.68 5.91 -33.86
N GLU A 250 1.76 6.18 -32.55
CA GLU A 250 1.11 7.34 -31.93
C GLU A 250 1.62 8.66 -32.52
N ALA A 251 2.94 8.80 -32.68
CA ALA A 251 3.54 10.00 -33.26
C ALA A 251 3.09 10.23 -34.71
N ILE A 252 2.90 9.17 -35.49
CA ILE A 252 2.35 9.22 -36.86
C ILE A 252 0.89 9.69 -36.84
N VAL A 253 0.06 9.17 -35.93
CA VAL A 253 -1.34 9.61 -35.85
C VAL A 253 -1.43 11.05 -35.32
N LEU A 254 -0.55 11.45 -34.40
CA LEU A 254 -0.48 12.81 -33.87
C LEU A 254 -0.03 13.85 -34.89
N SER A 255 0.76 13.47 -35.91
CA SER A 255 1.15 14.38 -36.99
C SER A 255 0.02 14.64 -38.00
N MET A 256 -1.02 13.80 -38.01
CA MET A 256 -2.22 13.99 -38.84
C MET A 256 -3.11 15.11 -38.29
N THR A 257 -3.80 15.79 -39.19
CA THR A 257 -4.88 16.72 -38.86
C THR A 257 -6.14 15.97 -38.40
N ARG A 258 -7.04 16.66 -37.69
CA ARG A 258 -8.31 16.06 -37.24
C ARG A 258 -9.16 15.51 -38.39
N LYS A 259 -9.08 16.14 -39.57
CA LYS A 259 -9.81 15.70 -40.77
C LYS A 259 -9.27 14.37 -41.30
N GLU A 260 -7.95 14.21 -41.30
CA GLU A 260 -7.28 12.97 -41.69
C GLU A 260 -7.53 11.84 -40.69
N ARG A 261 -7.60 12.16 -39.40
CA ARG A 261 -7.89 11.16 -38.38
C ARG A 261 -9.31 10.60 -38.48
N ARG A 262 -10.30 11.47 -38.74
CA ARG A 262 -11.72 11.10 -38.86
C ARG A 262 -12.10 10.46 -40.19
N ASN A 263 -11.23 10.60 -41.20
CA ASN A 263 -11.48 10.06 -42.52
C ASN A 263 -10.17 9.50 -43.10
N PRO A 264 -9.79 8.27 -42.72
CA PRO A 264 -8.52 7.67 -43.15
C PRO A 264 -8.40 7.49 -44.68
N ASP A 265 -9.52 7.46 -45.41
CA ASP A 265 -9.54 7.28 -46.87
C ASP A 265 -8.90 8.45 -47.63
N ILE A 266 -8.66 9.59 -46.98
CA ILE A 266 -7.99 10.75 -47.61
C ILE A 266 -6.46 10.68 -47.54
N LEU A 267 -5.90 9.66 -46.87
CA LEU A 267 -4.46 9.43 -46.81
C LEU A 267 -3.97 8.87 -48.15
N ASN A 268 -3.07 9.60 -48.83
CA ASN A 268 -2.48 9.20 -50.10
C ASN A 268 -0.95 9.21 -50.00
N GLY A 269 -0.23 8.66 -50.99
CA GLY A 269 1.23 8.55 -50.94
C GLY A 269 2.02 9.86 -50.93
N SER A 270 1.37 11.02 -51.07
CA SER A 270 1.97 12.35 -50.89
C SER A 270 1.81 12.90 -49.46
N ARG A 271 1.09 12.18 -48.59
CA ARG A 271 0.76 12.49 -47.21
C ARG A 271 1.28 11.43 -46.24
#